data_AF-A0AAW7JRK6-F1
#
_entry.id   AF-A0AAW7JRK6-F1
#
_cell.length_a   1.000
_cell.length_b   1.000
_cell.length_c   1.000
_cell.angle_alpha   90.00
_cell.angle_beta   90.00
_cell.angle_gamma   90.00
#
_symmetry.space_group_name_H-M   'P 1'
#
loop_
_entity.id
_entity.type
_entity.pdbx_description
1 polymer ?
#
loop_
_entity_poly.entity_id
_entity_poly.type
_entity_poly.pdbx_seq_one_letter_code
_entity_poly.pdbx_strand_id
1 'polypeptide(L)'
;MSDSTLHSFDDLTGRLDEIIATVRSKDTSLERCLDLFDEAIGLGSKAVDMVDTFELSPREEEQLAESMDEDAAHGGTSGAEEQQH
;
A
#
# COMPACT_ATOMS: atom_id res chain seq x y z
N MET A 1 19.12 -11.35 -19.38
CA MET A 1 18.44 -10.26 -18.66
C MET A 1 16.98 -10.67 -18.59
N SER A 2 16.60 -11.28 -17.47
CA SER A 2 15.22 -11.71 -17.26
C SER A 2 14.54 -10.57 -16.53
N ASP A 3 13.89 -9.71 -17.31
CA ASP A 3 12.87 -8.78 -16.82
C ASP A 3 11.65 -9.65 -16.47
N SER A 4 11.80 -10.49 -15.45
CA SER A 4 10.72 -11.31 -14.91
C SER A 4 9.85 -10.38 -14.11
N THR A 5 9.02 -9.61 -14.82
CA THR A 5 7.64 -9.32 -14.45
C THR A 5 7.31 -9.68 -13.00
N LEU A 6 7.72 -8.83 -12.05
CA LEU A 6 7.36 -8.96 -10.63
C LEU A 6 5.86 -8.68 -10.53
N HIS A 7 5.04 -9.72 -10.61
CA HIS A 7 3.59 -9.62 -10.81
C HIS A 7 2.80 -10.07 -9.59
N SER A 8 3.42 -10.87 -8.72
CA SER A 8 2.83 -11.34 -7.48
C SER A 8 3.55 -10.79 -6.25
N PHE A 9 2.88 -10.88 -5.10
CA PHE A 9 3.47 -10.54 -3.81
C PHE A 9 4.71 -11.41 -3.50
N ASP A 10 4.68 -12.70 -3.86
CA ASP A 10 5.82 -13.61 -3.69
C ASP A 10 7.04 -13.21 -4.54
N ASP A 11 6.82 -12.64 -5.73
CA ASP A 11 7.91 -12.11 -6.55
C ASP A 11 8.55 -10.87 -5.89
N LEU A 12 7.73 -9.99 -5.30
CA LEU A 12 8.20 -8.80 -4.60
C LEU A 12 9.00 -9.16 -3.34
N THR A 13 8.52 -10.12 -2.54
CA THR A 13 9.22 -10.59 -1.34
C THR A 13 10.52 -11.30 -1.71
N GLY A 14 10.51 -12.17 -2.73
CA GLY A 14 11.71 -12.81 -3.24
C GLY A 14 12.77 -11.79 -3.70
N ARG A 15 12.36 -10.71 -4.37
CA ARG A 15 13.27 -9.64 -4.78
C ARG A 15 13.85 -8.87 -3.60
N LEU A 16 13.04 -8.58 -2.58
CA LEU A 16 13.50 -7.93 -1.34
C LEU A 16 14.55 -8.79 -0.62
N ASP A 17 14.37 -10.11 -0.58
CA ASP A 17 15.33 -11.03 0.03
C ASP A 17 16.67 -11.05 -0.71
N GLU A 18 16.65 -11.01 -2.06
CA GLU A 18 17.87 -10.87 -2.87
C GLU A 18 18.62 -9.56 -2.58
N ILE A 19 17.87 -8.46 -2.44
CA ILE A 19 18.42 -7.15 -2.07
C ILE A 19 19.08 -7.23 -0.69
N ILE A 20 18.40 -7.82 0.30
CA ILE A 20 18.94 -8.00 1.66
C ILE A 20 20.22 -8.83 1.64
N ALA A 21 20.24 -9.94 0.90
CA ALA A 21 21.44 -10.77 0.76
C ALA A 21 22.61 -9.98 0.16
N THR A 22 22.33 -9.13 -0.83
CA THR A 22 23.34 -8.31 -1.50
C THR A 22 23.88 -7.19 -0.60
N VAL A 23 23.01 -6.47 0.12
CA VAL A 23 23.40 -5.40 1.06
C VAL A 23 24.20 -5.94 2.24
N ARG A 24 23.90 -7.17 2.69
CA ARG A 24 24.66 -7.84 3.76
C ARG A 24 26.03 -8.33 3.34
N SER A 25 26.31 -8.40 2.03
CA SER A 25 27.64 -8.75 1.53
C SER A 25 28.64 -7.64 1.81
N LYS A 26 29.81 -8.00 2.35
CA LYS A 26 30.91 -7.07 2.59
C LYS A 26 31.58 -6.57 1.31
N ASP A 27 31.28 -7.22 0.18
CA ASP A 27 31.81 -6.88 -1.14
C ASP A 27 30.94 -5.85 -1.89
N THR A 28 29.82 -5.43 -1.29
CA THR A 28 28.93 -4.42 -1.88
C THR A 28 29.34 -3.03 -1.44
N SER A 29 29.53 -2.12 -2.40
CA SER A 29 29.85 -0.72 -2.11
C SER A 29 28.65 0.01 -1.49
N LEU A 30 28.93 1.08 -0.73
CA LEU A 30 27.87 1.89 -0.13
C LEU A 30 26.93 2.49 -1.19
N GLU A 31 27.46 3.00 -2.29
CA GLU A 31 26.66 3.54 -3.40
C GLU A 31 25.69 2.49 -3.94
N ARG A 32 26.19 1.26 -4.14
CA ARG A 32 25.34 0.15 -4.60
C ARG A 32 24.30 -0.25 -3.55
N CYS A 33 24.61 -0.17 -2.26
CA CYS A 33 23.63 -0.39 -1.21
C CYS A 33 22.53 0.69 -1.21
N LEU A 34 22.85 1.94 -1.53
CA LEU A 34 21.88 3.02 -1.62
C LEU A 34 20.95 2.85 -2.83
N ASP A 35 21.50 2.49 -3.99
CA ASP A 35 20.69 2.19 -5.18
C ASP A 35 19.69 1.05 -4.91
N LEU A 36 20.15 -0.01 -4.23
CA LEU A 36 19.31 -1.15 -3.85
C LEU A 36 18.27 -0.78 -2.77
N PHE A 37 18.56 0.20 -1.93
CA PHE A 37 17.62 0.69 -0.93
C PHE A 37 16.47 1.46 -1.59
N ASP A 38 16.78 2.31 -2.58
CA ASP A 38 15.76 3.01 -3.37
C ASP A 38 14.89 2.01 -4.16
N GLU A 39 15.50 0.95 -4.72
CA GLU A 39 14.76 -0.15 -5.34
C GLU A 39 13.81 -0.83 -4.33
N ALA A 40 14.28 -1.11 -3.11
CA ALA A 40 13.45 -1.72 -2.06
C ALA A 40 12.27 -0.83 -1.64
N ILE A 41 12.46 0.49 -1.59
CA ILE A 41 11.36 1.44 -1.34
C ILE A 41 10.30 1.32 -2.44
N GLY A 42 10.71 1.30 -3.71
CA GLY A 42 9.79 1.15 -4.83
C GLY A 42 9.01 -0.17 -4.79
N LEU A 43 9.67 -1.27 -4.43
CA LEU A 43 9.02 -2.58 -4.24
C LEU A 43 8.02 -2.55 -3.07
N GLY A 44 8.38 -1.90 -1.97
CA GLY A 44 7.51 -1.73 -0.81
C GLY A 44 6.25 -0.92 -1.14
N SER A 45 6.40 0.19 -1.85
CA SER A 45 5.26 0.99 -2.33
C SER A 45 4.33 0.16 -3.21
N LYS A 46 4.87 -0.59 -4.18
CA LYS A 46 4.07 -1.46 -5.04
C LYS A 46 3.35 -2.57 -4.27
N ALA A 47 3.96 -3.11 -3.23
CA ALA A 47 3.34 -4.12 -2.38
C ALA A 47 2.17 -3.53 -1.58
N VAL A 48 2.32 -2.31 -1.06
CA VAL A 48 1.23 -1.58 -0.38
C VAL A 48 0.08 -1.31 -1.34
N ASP A 49 0.37 -0.82 -2.55
CA ASP A 49 -0.64 -0.57 -3.58
C ASP A 49 -1.40 -1.84 -3.95
N MET A 50 -0.73 -3.00 -4.01
CA MET A 50 -1.36 -4.29 -4.32
C MET A 50 -2.30 -4.77 -3.20
N VAL A 51 -1.98 -4.47 -1.94
CA VAL A 51 -2.86 -4.74 -0.79
C VAL A 51 -4.06 -3.81 -0.80
N ASP A 52 -3.86 -2.54 -1.17
CA ASP A 52 -4.92 -1.53 -1.27
C ASP A 52 -5.87 -1.79 -2.47
N THR A 53 -5.34 -2.33 -3.56
CA THR A 53 -6.09 -2.71 -4.77
C THR A 53 -6.88 -4.01 -4.61
N PHE A 54 -6.76 -4.71 -3.47
CA PHE A 54 -7.63 -5.85 -3.20
C PHE A 54 -9.05 -5.33 -2.93
N GLU A 55 -9.79 -5.12 -4.01
CA GLU A 55 -11.18 -4.68 -4.02
C GLU A 55 -11.99 -5.61 -3.13
N LEU A 56 -12.77 -4.99 -2.23
CA LEU A 56 -13.78 -5.64 -1.42
C LEU A 56 -14.58 -6.60 -2.30
N SER A 57 -14.93 -7.79 -1.81
CA SER A 57 -15.89 -8.60 -2.57
C SER A 57 -17.19 -7.78 -2.75
N PRO A 58 -18.02 -8.05 -3.77
CA PRO A 58 -19.24 -7.27 -4.00
C PRO A 58 -20.13 -7.12 -2.76
N ARG A 59 -20.08 -8.12 -1.86
CA ARG A 59 -20.78 -8.12 -0.58
C ARG A 59 -20.18 -7.16 0.46
N GLU A 60 -18.86 -7.00 0.45
CA GLU A 60 -18.15 -6.08 1.33
C GLU A 60 -18.20 -4.65 0.78
N GLU A 61 -18.24 -4.46 -0.55
CA GLU A 61 -18.57 -3.17 -1.20
C GLU A 61 -19.98 -2.72 -0.85
N GLU A 62 -20.97 -3.62 -0.92
CA GLU A 62 -22.36 -3.33 -0.53
C GLU A 62 -22.47 -2.95 0.96
N GLN A 63 -21.79 -3.67 1.85
CA GLN A 63 -21.76 -3.33 3.28
C GLN A 63 -21.06 -1.99 3.55
N LEU A 64 -20.00 -1.68 2.82
CA LEU A 64 -19.30 -0.41 2.98
C LEU A 64 -20.15 0.75 2.44
N ALA A 65 -20.81 0.57 1.29
CA ALA A 65 -21.75 1.53 0.73
C ALA A 65 -22.95 1.78 1.66
N GLU A 66 -23.52 0.73 2.26
CA GLU A 66 -24.61 0.83 3.24
C GLU A 66 -24.14 1.59 4.50
N SER A 67 -22.92 1.33 4.99
CA SER A 67 -22.34 2.05 6.13
C SER A 67 -22.01 3.53 5.85
N MET A 68 -21.65 3.88 4.60
CA MET A 68 -21.37 5.27 4.19
C MET A 68 -22.66 6.09 4.03
N ASP A 69 -23.75 5.48 3.55
CA ASP A 69 -25.08 6.12 3.52
C ASP A 69 -25.64 6.35 4.94
N GLU A 70 -25.40 5.40 5.87
CA GLU A 70 -25.76 5.55 7.28
C GLU A 70 -24.97 6.66 7.99
N ASP A 71 -23.66 6.80 7.71
CA ASP A 71 -22.83 7.87 8.29
C ASP A 71 -23.21 9.26 7.72
N ALA A 72 -23.52 9.36 6.42
CA ALA A 72 -24.04 10.60 5.82
C ALA A 72 -25.42 10.99 6.38
N ALA A 73 -26.25 10.01 6.75
CA ALA A 73 -27.53 10.25 7.41
C ALA A 73 -27.38 10.64 8.89
N HIS A 74 -26.26 10.31 9.55
CA HIS A 74 -25.99 10.65 10.96
C HIS A 74 -25.00 11.82 11.18
N GLY A 75 -24.23 12.22 10.17
CA GLY A 75 -23.29 13.36 10.23
C GLY A 75 -23.93 14.75 10.07
N GLY A 76 -25.25 14.83 9.84
CA GLY A 76 -25.97 16.08 9.59
C GLY A 76 -26.41 16.89 10.82
N THR A 77 -26.10 16.47 12.05
CA THR A 77 -26.58 17.16 13.27
C THR A 77 -25.49 17.38 14.31
N SER A 78 -24.43 18.10 13.97
CA SER A 78 -23.62 18.78 15.00
C SER A 78 -22.87 19.97 14.42
N GLY A 79 -23.59 21.04 14.11
CA GLY A 79 -22.93 22.30 13.71
C GLY A 79 -23.83 23.37 13.13
N ALA A 80 -24.93 23.75 13.79
CA ALA A 80 -25.63 25.00 13.50
C ALA A 80 -26.60 25.41 14.62
N GLU A 81 -26.11 25.59 15.85
CA GLU A 81 -26.84 26.40 16.85
C GLU A 81 -26.14 27.76 16.98
N GLU A 82 -26.36 28.63 15.99
CA GLU A 82 -26.18 30.07 16.15
C GLU A 82 -27.48 30.81 15.81
N GLN A 83 -28.06 31.39 16.87
CA GLN A 83 -28.65 32.74 16.90
C GLN A 83 -30.04 33.00 16.27
N GLN A 84 -30.93 33.46 17.17
CA GLN A 84 -32.04 34.43 17.03
C GLN A 84 -33.48 33.89 17.05
N HIS A 85 -34.08 33.90 18.24
CA HIS A 85 -35.33 34.64 18.48
C HIS A 85 -35.48 35.02 19.96
#